data_AF-A0A0D9ZMJ9-F1
#
_entry.id   AF-A0A0D9ZMJ9-F1
#
_cell.length_a   1.000
_cell.length_b   1.000
_cell.length_c   1.000
_cell.angle_alpha   90.00
_cell.angle_beta   90.00
_cell.angle_gamma   90.00
#
_symmetry.space_group_name_H-M   'P 1'
#
loop_
_entity.id
_entity.type
_entity.pdbx_description
1 polymer ?
#
loop_
_entity_poly.entity_id
_entity_poly.type
_entity_poly.pdbx_seq_one_letter_code
_entity_poly.pdbx_strand_id
1 'polypeptide(L)'
;MANSPTLTMLVFLAIGLSLVLSAAGVSVESVVTEAFFNGIKNQAPNGCAGKSFYTRQSFLNAARSYSGFANDRTNDDSKREIAAFFAHVTHETGHMCYINEINGANMDYCDKSNKQWPCQPGKKYYGRGPLQISWNFNYGPAGKNIGFDGLRDPDKVAQDPTISFKTALWFWMNNVHQVMSQGFGATIRAINGALECNGKNPGAVNARVNYYKDYCRQFGVSPGGNLYC
;
A
#
# COMPACT_ATOMS: atom_id res chain seq x y z
N MET A 1 49.09 -53.96 33.76
CA MET A 1 47.98 -53.71 32.80
C MET A 1 46.75 -53.33 33.60
N ALA A 2 46.46 -52.03 33.72
CA ALA A 2 45.18 -51.53 34.21
C ALA A 2 45.03 -50.09 33.70
N ASN A 3 44.24 -49.94 32.63
CA ASN A 3 43.92 -48.65 32.03
C ASN A 3 42.84 -47.96 32.88
N SER A 4 43.07 -46.69 33.20
CA SER A 4 42.05 -45.76 33.69
C SER A 4 41.19 -45.27 32.52
N PRO A 5 39.85 -45.20 32.62
CA PRO A 5 39.05 -44.35 31.77
C PRO A 5 38.62 -43.08 32.50
N THR A 6 38.91 -41.96 31.84
CA THR A 6 38.49 -40.60 32.13
C THR A 6 36.97 -40.43 31.99
N LEU A 7 36.36 -39.76 32.97
CA LEU A 7 34.96 -39.34 32.97
C LEU A 7 34.76 -38.25 31.90
N THR A 8 34.08 -38.57 30.80
CA THR A 8 33.70 -37.58 29.78
C THR A 8 32.28 -37.14 30.06
N MET A 9 32.12 -35.89 30.51
CA MET A 9 30.83 -35.28 30.80
C MET A 9 30.19 -34.81 29.48
N LEU A 10 29.14 -35.49 29.04
CA LEU A 10 28.32 -35.10 27.88
C LEU A 10 27.40 -33.94 28.28
N VAL A 11 27.70 -32.73 27.83
CA VAL A 11 26.78 -31.59 27.86
C VAL A 11 25.86 -31.71 26.66
N PHE A 12 24.61 -32.11 26.87
CA PHE A 12 23.57 -32.01 25.85
C PHE A 12 23.14 -30.55 25.73
N LEU A 13 23.67 -29.83 24.75
CA LEU A 13 23.13 -28.53 24.35
C LEU A 13 21.85 -28.80 23.54
N ALA A 14 20.70 -28.75 24.20
CA ALA A 14 19.41 -28.74 23.52
C ALA A 14 19.25 -27.39 22.80
N ILE A 15 19.68 -27.33 21.53
CA ILE A 15 19.32 -26.24 20.64
C ILE A 15 17.83 -26.43 20.34
N GLY A 16 16.99 -25.74 21.12
CA GLY A 16 15.58 -25.58 20.81
C GLY A 16 15.46 -24.88 19.46
N LEU A 17 15.25 -25.64 18.39
CA LEU A 17 14.82 -25.09 17.12
C LEU A 17 13.38 -24.63 17.32
N SER A 18 13.21 -23.39 17.78
CA SER A 18 11.91 -22.71 17.76
C SER A 18 11.49 -22.61 16.30
N LEU A 19 10.68 -23.58 15.87
CA LEU A 19 9.97 -23.51 14.61
C LEU A 19 9.00 -22.33 14.74
N VAL A 20 9.42 -21.15 14.31
CA VAL A 20 8.51 -20.02 14.11
C VAL A 20 7.61 -20.45 12.96
N LEU A 21 6.46 -21.05 13.28
CA LEU A 21 5.37 -21.16 12.32
C LEU A 21 4.99 -19.73 11.96
N SER A 22 5.52 -19.24 10.84
CA SER A 22 4.93 -18.08 10.17
C SER A 22 3.54 -18.52 9.78
N ALA A 23 2.53 -18.05 10.52
CA ALA A 23 1.15 -18.16 10.09
C ALA A 23 1.07 -17.40 8.77
N ALA A 24 0.99 -18.13 7.66
CA ALA A 24 0.82 -17.53 6.35
C ALA A 24 -0.40 -16.61 6.43
N GLY A 25 -0.24 -15.35 6.02
CA GLY A 25 -1.35 -14.40 5.97
C GLY A 25 -2.50 -14.93 5.11
N VAL A 26 -3.68 -14.33 5.25
CA VAL A 26 -4.82 -14.65 4.38
C VAL A 26 -4.46 -14.41 2.91
N SER A 27 -5.00 -15.21 2.01
CA SER A 27 -4.87 -14.93 0.58
C SER A 27 -5.54 -13.59 0.24
N VAL A 28 -4.79 -12.63 -0.28
CA VAL A 28 -5.31 -11.34 -0.79
C VAL A 28 -6.48 -11.55 -1.74
N GLU A 29 -6.38 -12.57 -2.61
CA GLU A 29 -7.41 -12.91 -3.58
C GLU A 29 -8.72 -13.35 -2.92
N SER A 30 -8.63 -14.05 -1.78
CA SER A 30 -9.81 -14.49 -1.02
C SER A 30 -10.49 -13.37 -0.24
N VAL A 31 -9.73 -12.38 0.24
CA VAL A 31 -10.27 -11.24 0.99
C VAL A 31 -10.85 -10.18 0.05
N VAL A 32 -10.09 -9.82 -0.98
CA VAL A 32 -10.50 -8.84 -1.99
C VAL A 32 -11.36 -9.57 -3.00
N THR A 33 -12.63 -9.80 -2.69
CA THR A 33 -13.59 -10.43 -3.61
C THR A 33 -14.03 -9.47 -4.71
N GLU A 34 -14.62 -10.00 -5.77
CA GLU A 34 -15.26 -9.21 -6.83
C GLU A 34 -16.35 -8.30 -6.26
N ALA A 35 -17.12 -8.81 -5.29
CA ALA A 35 -18.18 -8.05 -4.61
C ALA A 35 -17.62 -6.88 -3.79
N PHE A 36 -16.55 -7.09 -3.01
CA PHE A 36 -15.90 -6.03 -2.26
C PHE A 36 -15.33 -4.95 -3.20
N PHE A 37 -14.54 -5.37 -4.20
CA PHE A 37 -13.88 -4.45 -5.12
C PHE A 37 -14.90 -3.62 -5.91
N ASN A 38 -15.93 -4.25 -6.47
CA ASN A 38 -16.99 -3.54 -7.18
C ASN A 38 -17.88 -2.73 -6.24
N GLY A 39 -18.03 -3.13 -4.97
CA GLY A 39 -18.74 -2.37 -3.94
C GLY A 39 -18.13 -0.99 -3.67
N ILE A 40 -16.80 -0.86 -3.75
CA ILE A 40 -16.14 0.46 -3.72
C ILE A 40 -16.53 1.24 -4.98
N LYS A 41 -16.27 0.65 -6.14
CA LYS A 41 -16.39 1.30 -7.45
C LYS A 41 -17.82 1.71 -7.81
N ASN A 42 -18.81 1.02 -7.27
CA ASN A 42 -20.24 1.32 -7.48
C ASN A 42 -20.71 2.58 -6.75
N GLN A 43 -19.95 3.06 -5.74
CA GLN A 43 -20.23 4.33 -5.08
C GLN A 43 -19.79 5.54 -5.92
N ALA A 44 -18.90 5.34 -6.89
CA ALA A 44 -18.48 6.39 -7.81
C ALA A 44 -19.58 6.70 -8.86
N PRO A 45 -19.76 7.98 -9.23
CA PRO A 45 -20.67 8.40 -10.30
C PRO A 45 -20.47 7.62 -11.62
N ASN A 46 -21.55 7.42 -12.37
CA ASN A 46 -21.55 6.56 -13.57
C ASN A 46 -20.60 6.99 -14.69
N GLY A 47 -20.21 8.27 -14.76
CA GLY A 47 -19.29 8.81 -15.76
C GLY A 47 -17.81 8.80 -15.37
N CYS A 48 -17.45 8.25 -14.22
CA CYS A 48 -16.07 8.25 -13.75
C CYS A 48 -15.15 7.36 -14.60
N ALA A 49 -14.07 7.94 -15.14
CA ALA A 49 -13.08 7.23 -15.95
C ALA A 49 -12.45 6.02 -15.22
N GLY A 50 -12.27 6.12 -13.90
CA GLY A 50 -11.73 5.04 -13.09
C GLY A 50 -12.61 3.78 -13.05
N LYS A 51 -13.91 3.87 -13.37
CA LYS A 51 -14.82 2.70 -13.35
C LYS A 51 -14.45 1.65 -14.40
N SER A 52 -13.95 2.03 -15.58
CA SER A 52 -13.48 1.08 -16.58
C SER A 52 -11.99 0.75 -16.43
N PHE A 53 -11.22 1.65 -15.82
CA PHE A 53 -9.77 1.50 -15.65
C PHE A 53 -9.38 0.57 -14.49
N TYR A 54 -9.93 0.79 -13.30
CA TYR A 54 -9.60 0.00 -12.11
C TYR A 54 -10.39 -1.32 -12.10
N THR A 55 -9.66 -2.42 -12.16
CA THR A 55 -10.21 -3.78 -12.10
C THR A 55 -9.57 -4.58 -10.98
N ARG A 56 -10.33 -5.51 -10.40
CA ARG A 56 -9.82 -6.45 -9.41
C ARG A 56 -8.64 -7.25 -9.97
N GLN A 57 -8.73 -7.69 -11.24
CA GLN A 57 -7.67 -8.46 -11.87
C GLN A 57 -6.34 -7.67 -11.95
N SER A 58 -6.38 -6.40 -12.33
CA SER A 58 -5.19 -5.54 -12.37
C SER A 58 -4.60 -5.36 -10.97
N PHE A 59 -5.43 -5.20 -9.94
CA PHE A 59 -4.99 -5.18 -8.55
C PHE A 59 -4.30 -6.49 -8.13
N LEU A 60 -4.91 -7.65 -8.41
CA LEU A 60 -4.33 -8.95 -8.05
C LEU A 60 -3.02 -9.23 -8.79
N ASN A 61 -2.94 -8.86 -10.07
CA ASN A 61 -1.70 -8.96 -10.85
C ASN A 61 -0.59 -8.10 -10.24
N ALA A 62 -0.92 -6.91 -9.75
CA ALA A 62 0.02 -6.05 -9.06
C ALA A 62 0.41 -6.62 -7.68
N ALA A 63 -0.56 -7.06 -6.86
CA ALA A 63 -0.33 -7.61 -5.52
C ALA A 63 0.60 -8.82 -5.53
N ARG A 64 0.51 -9.69 -6.55
CA ARG A 64 1.44 -10.83 -6.72
C ARG A 64 2.91 -10.41 -6.90
N SER A 65 3.19 -9.16 -7.29
CA SER A 65 4.55 -8.62 -7.40
C SER A 65 5.11 -8.11 -6.05
N TYR A 66 4.29 -8.04 -5.00
CA TYR A 66 4.65 -7.53 -3.68
C TYR A 66 4.27 -8.56 -2.59
N SER A 67 5.02 -9.67 -2.50
CA SER A 67 4.70 -10.81 -1.62
C SER A 67 4.68 -10.50 -0.12
N GLY A 68 5.19 -9.34 0.30
CA GLY A 68 5.08 -8.85 1.68
C GLY A 68 3.75 -8.17 1.99
N PHE A 69 3.02 -7.70 0.98
CA PHE A 69 1.74 -7.04 1.17
C PHE A 69 0.68 -8.01 1.70
N ALA A 70 0.06 -7.66 2.84
CA ALA A 70 -0.94 -8.46 3.52
C ALA A 70 -0.49 -9.90 3.82
N ASN A 71 0.80 -10.05 4.10
CA ASN A 71 1.42 -11.31 4.50
C ASN A 71 2.15 -11.13 5.83
N ASP A 72 1.45 -10.49 6.77
CA ASP A 72 1.92 -10.09 8.08
C ASP A 72 1.69 -11.19 9.14
N ARG A 73 1.99 -10.84 10.40
CA ARG A 73 2.00 -11.71 11.59
C ARG A 73 0.76 -12.60 11.75
N THR A 74 -0.43 -12.11 11.41
CA THR A 74 -1.69 -12.83 11.58
C THR A 74 -2.66 -12.62 10.40
N ASN A 75 -3.66 -13.49 10.30
CA ASN A 75 -4.77 -13.33 9.36
C ASN A 75 -5.51 -12.02 9.55
N ASP A 76 -5.71 -11.60 10.80
CA ASP A 76 -6.39 -10.35 11.12
C ASP A 76 -5.53 -9.13 10.76
N ASP A 77 -4.22 -9.19 10.97
CA ASP A 77 -3.30 -8.12 10.53
C ASP A 77 -3.32 -7.98 9.02
N SER A 78 -3.28 -9.09 8.30
CA SER A 78 -3.35 -9.13 6.85
C SER A 78 -4.67 -8.52 6.33
N LYS A 79 -5.82 -8.85 6.95
CA LYS A 79 -7.11 -8.22 6.63
C LYS A 79 -7.13 -6.71 6.93
N ARG A 80 -6.55 -6.30 8.06
CA ARG A 80 -6.44 -4.87 8.42
C ARG A 80 -5.57 -4.11 7.43
N GLU A 81 -4.47 -4.69 6.97
CA GLU A 81 -3.61 -4.06 5.96
C GLU A 81 -4.34 -3.88 4.63
N ILE A 82 -5.06 -4.90 4.16
CA ILE A 82 -5.90 -4.80 2.96
C ILE A 82 -6.96 -3.71 3.14
N ALA A 83 -7.66 -3.69 4.27
CA ALA A 83 -8.68 -2.68 4.58
C ALA A 83 -8.08 -1.27 4.59
N ALA A 84 -6.90 -1.09 5.20
CA ALA A 84 -6.20 0.18 5.27
C ALA A 84 -5.80 0.67 3.87
N PHE A 85 -5.18 -0.20 3.07
CA PHE A 85 -4.80 0.11 1.69
C PHE A 85 -6.02 0.60 0.88
N PHE A 86 -7.12 -0.15 0.89
CA PHE A 86 -8.31 0.24 0.13
C PHE A 86 -9.03 1.47 0.69
N ALA A 87 -8.97 1.72 2.01
CA ALA A 87 -9.51 2.94 2.61
C ALA A 87 -8.77 4.19 2.11
N HIS A 88 -7.44 4.12 2.03
CA HIS A 88 -6.64 5.18 1.43
C HIS A 88 -6.94 5.32 -0.06
N VAL A 89 -6.93 4.23 -0.82
CA VAL A 89 -7.28 4.26 -2.26
C VAL A 89 -8.63 4.92 -2.50
N THR A 90 -9.63 4.57 -1.70
CA THR A 90 -10.98 5.12 -1.82
C THR A 90 -10.99 6.62 -1.58
N HIS A 91 -10.26 7.09 -0.57
CA HIS A 91 -10.14 8.52 -0.30
C HIS A 91 -9.42 9.26 -1.42
N GLU A 92 -8.24 8.78 -1.86
CA GLU A 92 -7.41 9.47 -2.87
C GLU A 92 -8.08 9.55 -4.24
N THR A 93 -8.91 8.57 -4.58
CA THR A 93 -9.49 8.43 -5.93
C THR A 93 -10.98 8.76 -5.99
N GLY A 94 -11.61 9.10 -4.85
CA GLY A 94 -13.06 9.26 -4.78
C GLY A 94 -13.79 7.98 -5.19
N HIS A 95 -13.55 6.88 -4.48
CA HIS A 95 -14.12 5.54 -4.76
C HIS A 95 -13.71 4.99 -6.13
N MET A 96 -12.42 5.10 -6.48
CA MET A 96 -11.89 4.67 -7.78
C MET A 96 -12.54 5.42 -8.96
N CYS A 97 -12.91 6.69 -8.75
CA CYS A 97 -13.43 7.55 -9.80
C CYS A 97 -12.30 8.17 -10.64
N TYR A 98 -11.29 8.71 -9.97
CA TYR A 98 -10.22 9.49 -10.57
C TYR A 98 -8.96 8.64 -10.79
N ILE A 99 -8.37 8.80 -11.98
CA ILE A 99 -7.06 8.23 -12.32
C ILE A 99 -5.97 9.28 -12.11
N ASN A 100 -6.21 10.49 -12.62
CA ASN A 100 -5.33 11.64 -12.46
C ASN A 100 -5.87 12.58 -11.37
N GLU A 101 -4.95 13.28 -10.71
CA GLU A 101 -5.25 14.41 -9.83
C GLU A 101 -6.11 15.44 -10.58
N ILE A 102 -7.15 15.96 -9.91
CA ILE A 102 -8.00 17.01 -10.46
C ILE A 102 -7.14 18.25 -10.71
N ASN A 103 -7.13 18.75 -11.94
CA ASN A 103 -6.26 19.84 -12.41
C ASN A 103 -4.75 19.54 -12.31
N GLY A 104 -4.34 18.27 -12.11
CA GLY A 104 -2.94 17.89 -11.98
C GLY A 104 -2.09 18.27 -13.20
N ALA A 105 -2.68 18.29 -14.40
CA ALA A 105 -2.00 18.75 -15.62
C ALA A 105 -1.51 20.21 -15.54
N ASN A 106 -2.00 21.03 -14.61
CA ASN A 106 -1.52 22.39 -14.36
C ASN A 106 -0.36 22.46 -13.35
N MET A 107 -0.04 21.34 -12.69
CA MET A 107 0.95 21.26 -11.63
C MET A 107 2.15 20.41 -12.07
N ASP A 108 3.36 20.93 -11.89
CA ASP A 108 4.59 20.27 -12.37
C ASP A 108 5.04 19.11 -11.47
N TYR A 109 4.91 19.29 -10.15
CA TYR A 109 5.41 18.35 -9.13
C TYR A 109 6.86 17.92 -9.38
N CYS A 110 7.69 18.89 -9.77
CA CYS A 110 9.10 18.69 -10.06
C CYS A 110 9.95 19.34 -8.96
N ASP A 111 10.65 18.51 -8.17
CA ASP A 111 11.76 18.96 -7.36
C ASP A 111 13.03 19.00 -8.21
N LYS A 112 13.38 20.20 -8.69
CA LYS A 112 14.58 20.48 -9.51
C LYS A 112 15.89 20.31 -8.73
N SER A 113 15.84 20.28 -7.40
CA SER A 113 17.01 20.05 -6.56
C SER A 113 17.41 18.57 -6.55
N ASN A 114 16.46 17.65 -6.79
CA ASN A 114 16.73 16.21 -6.82
C ASN A 114 17.54 15.81 -8.07
N LYS A 115 18.84 15.53 -7.87
CA LYS A 115 19.75 15.14 -8.95
C LYS A 115 19.74 13.64 -9.27
N GLN A 116 19.29 12.82 -8.34
CA GLN A 116 19.19 11.37 -8.54
C GLN A 116 18.02 11.02 -9.47
N TRP A 117 16.91 11.74 -9.35
CA TRP A 117 15.69 11.56 -10.15
C TRP A 117 15.32 12.85 -10.87
N PRO A 118 16.10 13.27 -11.88
CA PRO A 118 15.94 14.57 -12.52
C PRO A 118 14.63 14.65 -13.30
N CYS A 119 13.96 15.80 -13.20
CA CYS A 119 12.78 16.08 -14.01
C CYS A 119 13.11 16.08 -15.51
N GLN A 120 12.23 15.50 -16.32
CA GLN A 120 12.41 15.46 -17.78
C GLN A 120 11.67 16.63 -18.42
N PRO A 121 12.25 17.29 -19.45
CA PRO A 121 11.58 18.36 -20.16
C PRO A 121 10.18 17.96 -20.66
N GLY A 122 9.18 18.79 -20.37
CA GLY A 122 7.80 18.56 -20.80
C GLY A 122 7.03 17.47 -20.03
N LYS A 123 7.63 16.85 -19.01
CA LYS A 123 6.97 15.84 -18.16
C LYS A 123 6.56 16.45 -16.83
N LYS A 124 5.40 16.00 -16.33
CA LYS A 124 4.80 16.43 -15.06
C LYS A 124 4.48 15.24 -14.18
N TYR A 125 4.71 15.38 -12.88
CA TYR A 125 4.65 14.30 -11.91
C TYR A 125 3.50 14.48 -10.90
N TYR A 126 2.37 15.04 -11.35
CA TYR A 126 1.15 15.14 -10.55
C TYR A 126 0.59 13.77 -10.17
N GLY A 127 -0.38 13.76 -9.27
CA GLY A 127 -0.97 12.53 -8.73
C GLY A 127 -1.57 11.64 -9.81
N ARG A 128 -1.17 10.36 -9.83
CA ARG A 128 -1.79 9.32 -10.67
C ARG A 128 -2.03 8.03 -9.91
N GLY A 129 -3.06 7.29 -10.29
CA GLY A 129 -3.36 5.96 -9.78
C GLY A 129 -3.94 5.90 -8.36
N PRO A 130 -3.99 4.70 -7.76
CA PRO A 130 -4.77 4.44 -6.54
C PRO A 130 -4.32 5.21 -5.30
N LEU A 131 -3.03 5.49 -5.15
CA LEU A 131 -2.50 6.31 -4.05
C LEU A 131 -1.92 7.65 -4.55
N GLN A 132 -2.35 8.11 -5.73
CA GLN A 132 -1.97 9.41 -6.31
C GLN A 132 -0.45 9.66 -6.24
N ILE A 133 0.37 8.71 -6.74
CA ILE A 133 1.83 8.85 -6.73
C ILE A 133 2.21 10.17 -7.39
N SER A 134 3.00 10.97 -6.67
CA SER A 134 3.33 12.36 -7.02
C SER A 134 4.82 12.60 -6.84
N TRP A 135 5.37 13.56 -7.56
CA TRP A 135 6.78 13.97 -7.56
C TRP A 135 7.77 13.07 -8.30
N ASN A 136 8.72 13.69 -9.01
CA ASN A 136 9.82 13.03 -9.73
C ASN A 136 10.58 12.01 -8.87
N PHE A 137 10.82 12.34 -7.59
CA PHE A 137 11.54 11.46 -6.67
C PHE A 137 10.75 10.24 -6.21
N ASN A 138 9.44 10.15 -6.50
CA ASN A 138 8.67 8.92 -6.32
C ASN A 138 8.49 8.18 -7.64
N TYR A 139 8.18 8.89 -8.74
CA TYR A 139 8.04 8.28 -10.06
C TYR A 139 9.32 7.56 -10.53
N GLY A 140 10.48 8.18 -10.33
CA GLY A 140 11.78 7.60 -10.70
C GLY A 140 12.05 6.23 -10.06
N PRO A 141 12.10 6.12 -8.73
CA PRO A 141 12.36 4.84 -8.07
C PRO A 141 11.21 3.84 -8.23
N ALA A 142 9.95 4.28 -8.29
CA ALA A 142 8.83 3.39 -8.59
C ALA A 142 8.98 2.76 -9.99
N GLY A 143 9.30 3.58 -11.00
CA GLY A 143 9.56 3.13 -12.36
C GLY A 143 10.69 2.11 -12.42
N LYS A 144 11.81 2.40 -11.75
CA LYS A 144 12.95 1.48 -11.65
C LYS A 144 12.57 0.14 -11.02
N ASN A 145 11.75 0.13 -9.97
CA ASN A 145 11.30 -1.10 -9.31
C ASN A 145 10.33 -1.92 -10.19
N ILE A 146 9.42 -1.23 -10.89
CA ILE A 146 8.30 -1.85 -11.61
C ILE A 146 8.70 -2.27 -13.04
N GLY A 147 9.72 -1.64 -13.62
CA GLY A 147 10.17 -1.89 -14.98
C GLY A 147 9.58 -0.94 -16.03
N PHE A 148 9.37 0.33 -15.68
CA PHE A 148 9.04 1.40 -16.64
C PHE A 148 9.84 2.67 -16.40
N ASP A 149 9.99 3.53 -17.41
CA ASP A 149 10.69 4.82 -17.23
C ASP A 149 9.73 5.84 -16.58
N GLY A 150 9.71 5.88 -15.25
CA GLY A 150 8.84 6.80 -14.51
C GLY A 150 9.16 8.27 -14.71
N LEU A 151 10.36 8.62 -15.19
CA LEU A 151 10.75 10.01 -15.44
C LEU A 151 10.36 10.46 -16.85
N ARG A 152 10.55 9.63 -17.86
CA ARG A 152 10.20 9.96 -19.27
C ARG A 152 8.78 9.57 -19.64
N ASP A 153 8.17 8.62 -18.94
CA ASP A 153 6.83 8.12 -19.21
C ASP A 153 5.96 8.02 -17.94
N PRO A 154 5.78 9.13 -17.18
CA PRO A 154 4.94 9.14 -15.98
C PRO A 154 3.46 8.89 -16.30
N ASP A 155 3.00 9.20 -17.51
CA ASP A 155 1.60 9.00 -17.93
C ASP A 155 1.22 7.52 -18.01
N LYS A 156 2.21 6.61 -18.10
CA LYS A 156 1.98 5.17 -18.08
C LYS A 156 1.21 4.70 -16.84
N VAL A 157 1.38 5.39 -15.70
CA VAL A 157 0.64 5.12 -14.46
C VAL A 157 -0.88 5.34 -14.64
N ALA A 158 -1.29 6.21 -15.55
CA ALA A 158 -2.69 6.49 -15.88
C ALA A 158 -3.21 5.72 -17.12
N GLN A 159 -2.34 4.96 -17.80
CA GLN A 159 -2.67 4.24 -19.03
C GLN A 159 -2.70 2.72 -18.84
N ASP A 160 -1.88 2.19 -17.92
CA ASP A 160 -1.83 0.77 -17.60
C ASP A 160 -2.33 0.54 -16.16
N PRO A 161 -3.49 -0.11 -15.96
CA PRO A 161 -4.06 -0.30 -14.64
C PRO A 161 -3.24 -1.23 -13.74
N THR A 162 -2.46 -2.16 -14.29
CA THR A 162 -1.56 -2.99 -13.49
C THR A 162 -0.36 -2.17 -13.01
N ILE A 163 0.24 -1.36 -13.88
CA ILE A 163 1.30 -0.41 -13.45
C ILE A 163 0.76 0.57 -12.41
N SER A 164 -0.46 1.06 -12.60
CA SER A 164 -1.15 1.94 -11.64
C SER A 164 -1.24 1.32 -10.24
N PHE A 165 -1.70 0.07 -10.13
CA PHE A 165 -1.72 -0.62 -8.84
C PHE A 165 -0.32 -0.95 -8.32
N LYS A 166 0.64 -1.26 -9.20
CA LYS A 166 2.02 -1.51 -8.78
C LYS A 166 2.65 -0.25 -8.19
N THR A 167 2.40 0.95 -8.71
CA THR A 167 2.94 2.18 -8.10
C THR A 167 2.33 2.44 -6.71
N ALA A 168 1.05 2.15 -6.52
CA ALA A 168 0.40 2.26 -5.22
C ALA A 168 0.97 1.25 -4.21
N LEU A 169 1.12 -0.02 -4.60
CA LEU A 169 1.71 -1.06 -3.75
C LEU A 169 3.20 -0.81 -3.49
N TRP A 170 3.95 -0.33 -4.48
CA TRP A 170 5.33 0.12 -4.29
C TRP A 170 5.39 1.20 -3.20
N PHE A 171 4.56 2.25 -3.31
CA PHE A 171 4.55 3.31 -2.32
C PHE A 171 4.19 2.77 -0.94
N TRP A 172 3.15 1.92 -0.86
CA TRP A 172 2.70 1.29 0.37
C TRP A 172 3.80 0.47 1.04
N MET A 173 4.46 -0.43 0.31
CA MET A 173 5.49 -1.29 0.88
C MET A 173 6.76 -0.54 1.30
N ASN A 174 7.05 0.62 0.68
CA ASN A 174 8.22 1.42 1.01
C ASN A 174 7.96 2.47 2.11
N ASN A 175 6.71 2.89 2.30
CA ASN A 175 6.40 4.05 3.16
C ASN A 175 5.29 3.81 4.19
N VAL A 176 4.49 2.76 4.08
CA VAL A 176 3.29 2.58 4.92
C VAL A 176 3.25 1.23 5.66
N HIS A 177 3.59 0.14 4.99
CA HIS A 177 3.52 -1.23 5.55
C HIS A 177 4.16 -1.35 6.93
N GLN A 178 5.36 -0.79 7.10
CA GLN A 178 6.15 -0.85 8.33
C GLN A 178 5.53 -0.12 9.54
N VAL A 179 4.53 0.75 9.33
CA VAL A 179 3.81 1.43 10.41
C VAL A 179 2.42 0.84 10.69
N MET A 180 2.02 -0.23 10.00
CA MET A 180 0.72 -0.89 10.23
C MET A 180 0.50 -1.30 11.69
N SER A 181 1.55 -1.77 12.37
CA SER A 181 1.48 -2.17 13.78
C SER A 181 1.24 -1.01 14.76
N GLN A 182 1.38 0.24 14.30
CA GLN A 182 1.13 1.44 15.11
C GLN A 182 -0.35 1.87 15.04
N GLY A 183 -1.13 1.33 14.10
CA GLY A 183 -2.54 1.63 13.86
C GLY A 183 -2.78 2.48 12.61
N PHE A 184 -4.05 2.56 12.18
CA PHE A 184 -4.44 3.24 10.94
C PHE A 184 -4.12 4.75 10.93
N GLY A 185 -4.08 5.41 12.09
CA GLY A 185 -3.64 6.80 12.19
C GLY A 185 -2.18 6.99 11.73
N ALA A 186 -1.32 6.00 11.95
CA ALA A 186 0.06 6.05 11.49
C ALA A 186 0.17 5.91 9.96
N THR A 187 -0.73 5.17 9.32
CA THR A 187 -0.77 5.04 7.85
C THR A 187 -1.24 6.33 7.19
N ILE A 188 -2.23 7.03 7.79
CA ILE A 188 -2.61 8.39 7.37
C ILE A 188 -1.41 9.33 7.49
N ARG A 189 -0.68 9.27 8.61
CA ARG A 189 0.50 10.10 8.82
C ARG A 189 1.61 9.83 7.80
N ALA A 190 1.83 8.57 7.46
CA ALA A 190 2.81 8.16 6.46
C ALA A 190 2.46 8.63 5.04
N ILE A 191 1.17 8.65 4.69
CA ILE A 191 0.71 9.07 3.35
C ILE A 191 0.69 10.60 3.24
N ASN A 192 0.09 11.31 4.20
CA ASN A 192 -0.12 12.75 4.09
C ASN A 192 -0.14 13.49 5.43
N GLY A 193 0.63 13.03 6.41
CA GLY A 193 0.58 13.54 7.78
C GLY A 193 0.93 15.01 7.92
N ALA A 194 1.74 15.56 7.01
CA ALA A 194 2.08 16.98 7.00
C ALA A 194 0.87 17.88 6.70
N LEU A 195 -0.13 17.37 5.97
CA LEU A 195 -1.31 18.13 5.54
C LEU A 195 -2.59 17.76 6.32
N GLU A 196 -2.69 16.52 6.81
CA GLU A 196 -3.96 16.04 7.39
C GLU A 196 -3.95 15.91 8.91
N CYS A 197 -2.87 15.37 9.49
CA CYS A 197 -2.80 15.06 10.91
C CYS A 197 -2.63 16.31 11.79
N ASN A 198 -2.75 16.10 13.11
CA ASN A 198 -2.61 17.10 14.16
C ASN A 198 -3.61 18.26 14.00
N GLY A 199 -4.84 17.93 13.59
CA GLY A 199 -5.94 18.88 13.42
C GLY A 199 -5.89 19.73 12.14
N LYS A 200 -4.96 19.48 11.21
CA LYS A 200 -4.83 20.27 9.98
C LYS A 200 -5.96 20.01 8.98
N ASN A 201 -6.41 18.77 8.84
CA ASN A 201 -7.58 18.44 8.04
C ASN A 201 -8.40 17.31 8.69
N PRO A 202 -9.17 17.61 9.75
CA PRO A 202 -9.98 16.61 10.45
C PRO A 202 -11.01 15.93 9.53
N GLY A 203 -11.52 16.66 8.51
CA GLY A 203 -12.46 16.11 7.54
C GLY A 203 -11.87 14.96 6.73
N ALA A 204 -10.65 15.14 6.20
CA ALA A 204 -9.95 14.09 5.44
C ALA A 204 -9.61 12.87 6.31
N VAL A 205 -9.06 13.11 7.51
CA VAL A 205 -8.76 12.04 8.49
C VAL A 205 -10.04 11.24 8.80
N ASN A 206 -11.14 11.92 9.14
CA ASN A 206 -12.41 11.27 9.44
C ASN A 206 -12.94 10.45 8.26
N ALA A 207 -12.83 10.95 7.03
CA ALA A 207 -13.25 10.21 5.83
C ALA A 207 -12.44 8.91 5.67
N ARG A 208 -11.11 8.96 5.76
CA ARG A 208 -10.24 7.77 5.69
C ARG A 208 -10.60 6.76 6.78
N VAL A 209 -10.78 7.21 8.02
CA VAL A 209 -11.13 6.34 9.15
C VAL A 209 -12.49 5.66 8.94
N ASN A 210 -13.46 6.38 8.38
CA ASN A 210 -14.78 5.82 8.09
C ASN A 210 -14.70 4.71 7.03
N TYR A 211 -13.94 4.90 5.95
CA TYR A 211 -13.70 3.83 4.97
C TYR A 211 -12.99 2.63 5.58
N TYR A 212 -11.97 2.86 6.40
CA TYR A 212 -11.24 1.78 7.07
C TYR A 212 -12.12 0.95 8.00
N LYS A 213 -12.93 1.61 8.84
CA LYS A 213 -13.90 0.92 9.70
C LYS A 213 -14.92 0.13 8.89
N ASP A 214 -15.40 0.69 7.77
CA ASP A 214 -16.33 0.02 6.87
C ASP A 214 -15.72 -1.26 6.28
N TYR A 215 -14.49 -1.19 5.77
CA TYR A 215 -13.83 -2.33 5.14
C TYR A 215 -13.40 -3.39 6.14
N CYS A 216 -12.95 -2.99 7.34
CA CYS A 216 -12.73 -3.92 8.46
C CYS A 216 -14.02 -4.68 8.81
N ARG A 217 -15.17 -4.00 8.84
CA ARG A 217 -16.48 -4.65 9.07
C ARG A 217 -16.80 -5.66 7.97
N GLN A 218 -16.59 -5.31 6.69
CA GLN A 218 -16.83 -6.21 5.56
C GLN A 218 -15.92 -7.46 5.59
N PHE A 219 -14.70 -7.34 6.13
CA PHE A 219 -13.75 -8.45 6.27
C PHE A 219 -13.91 -9.24 7.58
N GLY A 220 -14.83 -8.82 8.45
CA GLY A 220 -15.06 -9.45 9.76
C GLY A 220 -13.85 -9.34 10.68
N VAL A 221 -13.15 -8.20 10.69
CA VAL A 221 -11.98 -7.95 11.54
C VAL A 221 -12.17 -6.67 12.37
N SER A 222 -11.66 -6.67 13.60
CA SER A 222 -11.61 -5.45 14.42
C SER A 222 -10.64 -4.44 13.80
N PRO A 223 -11.00 -3.14 13.70
CA PRO A 223 -10.11 -2.11 13.17
C PRO A 223 -8.89 -1.83 14.07
N GLY A 224 -8.92 -2.28 15.33
CA GLY A 224 -7.87 -2.01 16.31
C GLY A 224 -7.96 -0.60 16.91
N GLY A 225 -6.92 -0.22 17.66
CA GLY A 225 -6.76 1.12 18.25
C GLY A 225 -6.04 2.09 17.31
N ASN A 226 -5.76 3.31 17.80
CA ASN A 226 -4.95 4.34 17.12
C ASN A 226 -5.40 4.65 15.69
N LEU A 227 -6.71 4.85 15.52
CA LEU A 227 -7.29 5.06 14.19
C LEU A 227 -7.05 6.46 13.63
N TYR A 228 -6.78 7.43 14.48
CA TYR A 228 -6.69 8.84 14.14
C TYR A 228 -5.26 9.34 14.27
N CYS A 229 -4.98 10.41 13.52
CA CYS A 229 -3.88 11.33 13.68
C CYS A 229 -4.46 12.74 13.58
#